data_AF-A0A930RY13-F1
#
_entry.id   AF-A0A930RY13-F1
#
_cell.length_a   1.000
_cell.length_b   1.000
_cell.length_c   1.000
_cell.angle_alpha   90.00
_cell.angle_beta   90.00
_cell.angle_gamma   90.00
#
_symmetry.space_group_name_H-M   'P 1'
#
loop_
_entity.id
_entity.type
_entity.pdbx_description
1 polymer ?
#
loop_
_entity_poly.entity_id
_entity_poly.type
_entity_poly.pdbx_seq_one_letter_code
_entity_poly.pdbx_strand_id
1 'polypeptide(L)'
;MKKILKLTMVLLGALFVLVGCSSETKSEFAFDLSDIKQKITYVYDKEKDSVSSITFNLIYDISKGKDIEEKARSTAKLIVDDASGVEGVKVTQSDSAKELKITIEVDLKKFNYDDEKTAAKAPALYSSVHTAVIKKNDIYSFEESKKSILKEGFKEVK
;
A
#
# COMPACT_ATOMS: atom_id res chain seq x y z
N MET A 1 2.43 13.26 52.46
CA MET A 1 2.58 13.81 51.09
C MET A 1 1.96 12.81 50.12
N LYS A 2 0.98 13.27 49.34
CA LYS A 2 -0.02 12.43 48.65
C LYS A 2 0.57 11.83 47.37
N LYS A 3 0.33 10.53 47.18
CA LYS A 3 0.78 9.73 46.03
C LYS A 3 0.02 10.19 44.78
N ILE A 4 0.73 10.64 43.76
CA ILE A 4 0.17 11.05 42.48
C ILE A 4 -0.23 9.78 41.72
N LEU A 5 -1.53 9.63 41.52
CA LEU A 5 -2.17 8.52 40.82
C LEU A 5 -1.69 8.52 39.35
N LYS A 6 -1.06 7.44 38.90
CA LYS A 6 -0.75 7.23 37.47
C LYS A 6 -2.08 7.02 36.75
N LEU A 7 -2.53 8.06 36.05
CA LEU A 7 -3.65 8.05 35.14
C LEU A 7 -3.27 7.19 33.92
N THR A 8 -3.49 5.87 34.01
CA THR A 8 -3.39 4.96 32.86
C THR A 8 -4.60 5.19 31.97
N MET A 9 -4.53 6.25 31.18
CA MET A 9 -5.46 6.52 30.07
C MET A 9 -4.94 5.76 28.84
N VAL A 10 -5.01 4.43 28.91
CA VAL A 10 -4.84 3.56 27.73
C VAL A 10 -6.22 3.06 27.37
N LEU A 11 -7.00 3.97 26.77
CA LEU A 11 -8.22 3.64 26.06
C LEU A 11 -8.36 4.60 24.87
N LEU A 12 -7.38 4.58 23.97
CA LEU A 12 -7.51 5.11 22.61
C LEU A 12 -7.44 3.96 21.58
N GLY A 13 -7.97 2.79 21.97
CA GLY A 13 -8.32 1.73 21.04
C GLY A 13 -9.74 1.99 20.54
N ALA A 14 -9.87 2.31 19.25
CA ALA A 14 -11.12 2.35 18.49
C ALA A 14 -12.19 3.36 18.92
N LEU A 15 -11.95 4.65 18.66
CA LEU A 15 -13.05 5.59 18.40
C LEU A 15 -12.68 6.60 17.31
N PHE A 16 -12.43 6.08 16.11
CA PHE A 16 -12.75 6.82 14.88
C PHE A 16 -13.92 6.09 14.21
N VAL A 17 -15.09 6.15 14.84
CA VAL A 17 -16.35 6.10 14.08
C VAL A 17 -16.47 7.48 13.44
N LEU A 18 -15.61 7.73 12.46
CA LEU A 18 -15.83 8.82 11.53
C LEU A 18 -17.12 8.46 10.80
N VAL A 19 -18.08 9.35 10.89
CA VAL A 19 -19.29 9.39 10.08
C VAL A 19 -18.86 9.60 8.62
N GLY A 20 -18.27 8.57 8.02
CA GLY A 20 -17.91 8.46 6.61
C GLY A 20 -19.01 7.66 5.91
N CYS A 21 -19.21 7.93 4.61
CA CYS A 21 -20.18 7.21 3.76
C CYS A 21 -20.22 5.71 4.10
N SER A 22 -21.40 5.20 4.42
CA SER A 22 -21.66 3.87 5.01
C SER A 22 -21.16 2.66 4.20
N SER A 23 -20.59 2.90 3.02
CA SER A 23 -20.17 1.89 2.04
C SER A 23 -18.65 1.76 1.91
N GLU A 24 -17.82 2.57 2.59
CA GLU A 24 -16.36 2.41 2.52
C GLU A 24 -15.91 1.11 3.20
N THR A 25 -15.13 0.30 2.49
CA THR A 25 -14.64 -0.99 2.96
C THR A 25 -13.21 -1.25 2.48
N LYS A 26 -12.65 -2.39 2.89
CA LYS A 26 -11.28 -2.80 2.58
C LYS A 26 -11.23 -4.21 2.04
N SER A 27 -10.31 -4.44 1.10
CA SER A 27 -9.97 -5.78 0.62
C SER A 27 -8.46 -5.90 0.49
N GLU A 28 -7.94 -7.07 0.84
CA GLU A 28 -6.51 -7.35 0.85
C GLU A 28 -6.17 -8.52 -0.04
N PHE A 29 -5.02 -8.44 -0.70
CA PHE A 29 -4.52 -9.45 -1.60
C PHE A 29 -3.04 -9.68 -1.36
N ALA A 30 -2.62 -10.94 -1.36
CA ALA A 30 -1.25 -11.32 -1.08
C ALA A 30 -0.63 -12.11 -2.24
N PHE A 31 0.66 -11.86 -2.47
CA PHE A 31 1.52 -12.63 -3.36
C PHE A 31 2.85 -12.89 -2.66
N ASP A 32 3.07 -14.15 -2.30
CA ASP A 32 4.23 -14.56 -1.51
C ASP A 32 5.21 -15.36 -2.37
N LEU A 33 6.44 -14.90 -2.41
CA LEU A 33 7.60 -15.64 -2.90
C LEU A 33 8.46 -16.08 -1.72
N SER A 34 9.53 -16.83 -2.00
CA SER A 34 10.41 -17.37 -0.96
C SER A 34 10.98 -16.29 -0.04
N ASP A 35 11.41 -15.16 -0.58
CA ASP A 35 12.21 -14.12 0.07
C ASP A 35 11.49 -12.77 0.14
N ILE A 36 10.32 -12.66 -0.48
CA ILE A 36 9.49 -11.45 -0.46
C ILE A 36 8.01 -11.81 -0.30
N LYS A 37 7.34 -11.09 0.60
CA LYS A 37 5.87 -11.07 0.69
C LYS A 37 5.36 -9.74 0.17
N GLN A 38 4.36 -9.80 -0.69
CA GLN A 38 3.70 -8.63 -1.24
C GLN A 38 2.25 -8.61 -0.80
N LYS A 39 1.76 -7.46 -0.33
CA LYS A 39 0.36 -7.26 0.00
C LYS A 39 -0.18 -5.97 -0.62
N ILE A 40 -1.33 -6.07 -1.27
CA ILE A 40 -2.09 -4.94 -1.78
C ILE A 40 -3.34 -4.78 -0.92
N THR A 41 -3.55 -3.60 -0.36
CA THR A 41 -4.78 -3.26 0.38
C THR A 41 -5.52 -2.16 -0.37
N TYR A 42 -6.79 -2.41 -0.69
CA TYR A 42 -7.70 -1.42 -1.26
C TYR A 42 -8.55 -0.79 -0.16
N VAL A 43 -8.82 0.50 -0.30
CA VAL A 43 -9.94 1.18 0.37
C VAL A 43 -10.87 1.68 -0.73
N TYR A 44 -12.15 1.32 -0.66
CA TYR A 44 -13.10 1.63 -1.73
C TYR A 44 -14.53 1.75 -1.21
N ASP A 45 -15.36 2.50 -1.93
CA ASP A 45 -16.81 2.56 -1.76
C ASP A 45 -17.44 1.37 -2.47
N LYS A 46 -18.02 0.42 -1.71
CA LYS A 46 -18.61 -0.80 -2.25
C LYS A 46 -19.86 -0.55 -3.11
N GLU A 47 -20.63 0.48 -2.80
CA GLU A 47 -21.86 0.81 -3.56
C GLU A 47 -21.51 1.47 -4.89
N LYS A 48 -20.47 2.30 -4.90
CA LYS A 48 -20.02 3.02 -6.11
C LYS A 48 -18.95 2.29 -6.92
N ASP A 49 -18.45 1.15 -6.42
CA ASP A 49 -17.31 0.44 -6.99
C ASP A 49 -16.10 1.38 -7.21
N SER A 50 -15.80 2.24 -6.23
CA SER A 50 -14.81 3.31 -6.41
C SER A 50 -13.69 3.26 -5.39
N VAL A 51 -12.47 2.98 -5.86
CA VAL A 51 -11.26 2.95 -5.04
C VAL A 51 -10.86 4.38 -4.65
N SER A 52 -10.68 4.62 -3.36
CA SER A 52 -10.20 5.88 -2.80
C SER A 52 -8.70 5.85 -2.53
N SER A 53 -8.15 4.70 -2.14
CA SER A 53 -6.71 4.51 -1.98
C SER A 53 -6.28 3.06 -2.16
N ILE A 54 -5.00 2.89 -2.47
CA ILE A 54 -4.32 1.60 -2.55
C ILE A 54 -3.02 1.66 -1.74
N THR A 55 -2.70 0.57 -1.05
CA THR A 55 -1.44 0.43 -0.31
C THR A 55 -0.69 -0.81 -0.78
N PHE A 56 0.55 -0.63 -1.25
CA PHE A 56 1.49 -1.70 -1.53
C PHE A 56 2.40 -1.91 -0.32
N ASN A 57 2.44 -3.12 0.22
CA ASN A 57 3.39 -3.53 1.25
C ASN A 57 4.33 -4.57 0.66
N LEU A 58 5.63 -4.32 0.73
CA LEU A 58 6.68 -5.24 0.33
C LEU A 58 7.49 -5.58 1.58
N ILE A 59 7.60 -6.85 1.92
CA ILE A 59 8.32 -7.35 3.10
C ILE A 59 9.36 -8.34 2.63
N TYR A 60 10.63 -7.94 2.69
CA TYR A 60 11.77 -8.78 2.35
C TYR A 60 12.28 -9.49 3.60
N ASP A 61 12.46 -10.81 3.52
CA ASP A 61 13.15 -11.60 4.55
C ASP A 61 14.65 -11.57 4.28
N ILE A 62 15.32 -10.55 4.82
CA ILE A 62 16.75 -10.33 4.67
C ILE A 62 17.58 -11.24 5.59
N SER A 63 16.95 -12.06 6.42
CA SER A 63 17.65 -13.03 7.26
C SER A 63 18.14 -14.27 6.49
N LYS A 64 17.71 -14.44 5.24
CA LYS A 64 17.97 -15.64 4.42
C LYS A 64 19.39 -15.71 3.83
N GLY A 65 20.12 -14.60 3.80
CA GLY A 65 21.47 -14.55 3.24
C GLY A 65 21.92 -13.13 2.96
N LYS A 66 23.25 -12.92 2.92
CA LYS A 66 23.83 -11.59 2.63
C LYS A 66 23.53 -11.11 1.20
N ASP A 67 23.51 -12.03 0.25
CA ASP A 67 23.15 -11.77 -1.14
C ASP A 67 21.68 -11.33 -1.28
N ILE A 68 20.77 -11.98 -0.55
CA ILE A 68 19.36 -11.61 -0.49
C ILE A 68 19.19 -10.24 0.17
N GLU A 69 19.89 -9.99 1.27
CA GLU A 69 19.89 -8.69 1.96
C GLU A 69 20.36 -7.55 1.04
N GLU A 70 21.51 -7.70 0.38
CA GLU A 70 22.07 -6.70 -0.53
C GLU A 70 21.11 -6.39 -1.68
N LYS A 71 20.54 -7.44 -2.30
CA LYS A 71 19.55 -7.30 -3.37
C LYS A 71 18.27 -6.60 -2.90
N ALA A 72 17.75 -6.98 -1.73
CA ALA A 72 16.56 -6.37 -1.14
C ALA A 72 16.79 -4.88 -0.85
N ARG A 73 17.94 -4.51 -0.29
CA ARG A 73 18.30 -3.11 -0.01
C ARG A 73 18.45 -2.28 -1.28
N SER A 74 19.11 -2.83 -2.29
CA SER A 74 19.25 -2.17 -3.60
C SER A 74 17.90 -1.95 -4.28
N THR A 75 17.06 -2.99 -4.31
CA THR A 75 15.70 -2.92 -4.88
C THR A 75 14.83 -1.94 -4.10
N ALA A 76 14.92 -1.95 -2.77
CA ALA A 76 14.17 -1.03 -1.92
C ALA A 76 14.53 0.42 -2.17
N LYS A 77 15.82 0.72 -2.37
CA LYS A 77 16.27 2.06 -2.72
C LYS A 77 15.66 2.52 -4.05
N LEU A 78 15.67 1.67 -5.08
CA LEU A 78 15.08 2.00 -6.38
C LEU A 78 13.58 2.30 -6.26
N ILE A 79 12.85 1.48 -5.51
CA ILE A 79 11.41 1.66 -5.28
C ILE A 79 11.12 2.96 -4.52
N VAL A 80 11.88 3.25 -3.46
CA VAL A 80 11.72 4.47 -2.67
C VAL A 80 12.05 5.70 -3.50
N ASP A 81 13.15 5.67 -4.25
CA ASP A 81 13.57 6.80 -5.10
C ASP A 81 12.55 7.07 -6.22
N ASP A 82 11.98 6.01 -6.83
CA ASP A 82 10.95 6.11 -7.88
C ASP A 82 9.63 6.70 -7.35
N ALA A 83 9.18 6.28 -6.17
CA ALA A 83 7.89 6.72 -5.62
C ALA A 83 7.95 8.03 -4.81
N SER A 84 9.14 8.46 -4.37
CA SER A 84 9.29 9.61 -3.47
C SER A 84 9.01 10.93 -4.18
N GLY A 85 8.25 11.80 -3.53
CA GLY A 85 7.93 13.14 -4.04
C GLY A 85 6.82 13.17 -5.10
N VAL A 86 6.23 12.03 -5.45
CA VAL A 86 5.02 11.97 -6.27
C VAL A 86 3.81 12.42 -5.46
N GLU A 87 3.01 13.33 -6.01
CA GLU A 87 1.83 13.85 -5.32
C GLU A 87 0.81 12.73 -5.07
N GLY A 88 0.21 12.73 -3.87
CA GLY A 88 -0.71 11.68 -3.44
C GLY A 88 -0.03 10.37 -3.03
N VAL A 89 1.31 10.30 -3.04
CA VAL A 89 2.05 9.11 -2.63
C VAL A 89 2.80 9.35 -1.33
N LYS A 90 2.70 8.39 -0.41
CA LYS A 90 3.47 8.36 0.83
C LYS A 90 4.25 7.06 0.91
N VAL A 91 5.57 7.20 1.01
CA VAL A 91 6.49 6.08 1.15
C VAL A 91 6.96 6.00 2.60
N THR A 92 6.91 4.82 3.19
CA THR A 92 7.53 4.53 4.49
C THR A 92 8.40 3.28 4.38
N GLN A 93 9.51 3.30 5.11
CA GLN A 93 10.43 2.18 5.20
C GLN A 93 10.67 1.84 6.67
N SER A 94 10.72 0.55 6.97
CA SER A 94 11.17 0.07 8.26
C SER A 94 12.19 -1.05 8.08
N ASP A 95 13.26 -0.99 8.85
CA ASP A 95 14.40 -1.89 8.76
C ASP A 95 14.64 -2.54 10.13
N SER A 96 14.95 -3.82 10.12
CA SER A 96 15.20 -4.63 11.30
C SER A 96 16.27 -5.67 11.00
N ALA A 97 16.70 -6.43 12.01
CA ALA A 97 17.71 -7.47 11.83
C ALA A 97 17.30 -8.63 10.90
N LYS A 98 16.00 -8.78 10.59
CA LYS A 98 15.47 -9.91 9.79
C LYS A 98 14.62 -9.48 8.61
N GLU A 99 14.01 -8.31 8.67
CA GLU A 99 13.07 -7.85 7.67
C GLU A 99 13.35 -6.41 7.25
N LEU A 100 13.25 -6.17 5.94
CA LEU A 100 13.16 -4.86 5.34
C LEU A 100 11.76 -4.69 4.75
N LYS A 101 11.01 -3.70 5.23
CA LYS A 101 9.65 -3.41 4.76
C LYS A 101 9.57 -2.05 4.09
N ILE A 102 8.85 -2.02 2.97
CA ILE A 102 8.47 -0.80 2.24
C ILE A 102 6.94 -0.75 2.20
N THR A 103 6.37 0.40 2.51
CA THR A 103 4.95 0.67 2.33
C THR A 103 4.78 1.88 1.43
N ILE A 104 4.03 1.73 0.35
CA ILE A 104 3.65 2.80 -0.57
C ILE A 104 2.14 2.95 -0.47
N GLU A 105 1.69 4.07 0.09
CA GLU A 105 0.28 4.45 0.17
C GLU A 105 -0.01 5.45 -0.95
N VAL A 106 -1.04 5.20 -1.76
CA VAL A 106 -1.46 6.05 -2.88
C VAL A 106 -2.89 6.55 -2.63
N ASP A 107 -3.04 7.85 -2.43
CA ASP A 107 -4.31 8.58 -2.33
C ASP A 107 -4.79 8.97 -3.73
N LEU A 108 -5.75 8.22 -4.27
CA LEU A 108 -6.21 8.38 -5.66
C LEU A 108 -6.98 9.68 -5.90
N LYS A 109 -7.34 10.43 -4.83
CA LYS A 109 -7.93 11.78 -4.97
C LYS A 109 -6.87 12.84 -5.27
N LYS A 110 -5.60 12.55 -4.95
CA LYS A 110 -4.47 13.46 -5.15
C LYS A 110 -3.52 12.98 -6.25
N PHE A 111 -3.37 11.66 -6.37
CA PHE A 111 -2.52 11.05 -7.39
C PHE A 111 -3.09 11.31 -8.78
N ASN A 112 -2.29 11.94 -9.65
CA ASN A 112 -2.68 12.16 -11.03
C ASN A 112 -2.37 10.89 -11.87
N TYR A 113 -3.39 10.04 -12.01
CA TYR A 113 -3.31 8.74 -12.67
C TYR A 113 -2.87 8.82 -14.15
N ASP A 114 -3.24 9.91 -14.84
CA ASP A 114 -3.00 10.12 -16.27
C ASP A 114 -1.78 11.07 -16.52
N ASP A 115 -0.96 11.36 -15.51
CA ASP A 115 0.21 12.25 -15.65
C ASP A 115 1.40 11.57 -16.34
N GLU A 116 1.46 11.69 -17.67
CA GLU A 116 2.56 11.15 -18.47
C GLU A 116 3.94 11.68 -18.08
N LYS A 117 4.04 12.94 -17.63
CA LYS A 117 5.33 13.57 -17.29
C LYS A 117 5.88 13.03 -15.98
N THR A 118 5.01 12.84 -15.00
CA THR A 118 5.39 12.24 -13.72
C THR A 118 5.59 10.73 -13.88
N ALA A 119 4.76 10.06 -14.68
CA ALA A 119 4.95 8.65 -15.03
C ALA A 119 6.31 8.37 -15.67
N ALA A 120 6.82 9.27 -16.52
CA ALA A 120 8.16 9.13 -17.09
C ALA A 120 9.31 9.24 -16.06
N LYS A 121 9.05 9.86 -14.90
CA LYS A 121 10.03 10.01 -13.80
C LYS A 121 9.89 8.92 -12.73
N ALA A 122 8.70 8.36 -12.59
CA ALA A 122 8.35 7.31 -11.62
C ALA A 122 7.71 6.08 -12.31
N PRO A 123 8.38 5.49 -13.33
CA PRO A 123 7.76 4.47 -14.18
C PRO A 123 7.34 3.21 -13.41
N ALA A 124 8.08 2.81 -12.37
CA ALA A 124 7.77 1.58 -11.64
C ALA A 124 6.51 1.75 -10.77
N LEU A 125 6.38 2.89 -10.10
CA LEU A 125 5.19 3.27 -9.35
C LEU A 125 3.96 3.34 -10.26
N TYR A 126 4.03 4.09 -11.36
CA TYR A 126 2.89 4.25 -12.26
C TYR A 126 2.48 2.92 -12.89
N SER A 127 3.44 2.10 -13.33
CA SER A 127 3.14 0.76 -13.83
C SER A 127 2.43 -0.09 -12.77
N SER A 128 2.88 -0.03 -11.51
CA SER A 128 2.27 -0.79 -10.42
C SER A 128 0.85 -0.32 -10.12
N VAL A 129 0.63 1.00 -10.10
CA VAL A 129 -0.71 1.59 -9.90
C VAL A 129 -1.63 1.27 -11.06
N HIS A 130 -1.18 1.37 -12.31
CA HIS A 130 -1.99 1.07 -13.49
C HIS A 130 -2.36 -0.42 -13.59
N THR A 131 -1.48 -1.32 -13.14
CA THR A 131 -1.82 -2.75 -13.02
C THR A 131 -2.84 -3.00 -11.92
N ALA A 132 -2.67 -2.34 -10.77
CA ALA A 132 -3.48 -2.62 -9.58
C ALA A 132 -4.78 -1.80 -9.50
N VAL A 133 -4.92 -0.72 -10.24
CA VAL A 133 -6.09 0.18 -10.23
C VAL A 133 -6.54 0.41 -11.66
N ILE A 134 -7.70 -0.12 -12.02
CA ILE A 134 -8.26 0.01 -13.37
C ILE A 134 -9.30 1.13 -13.42
N LYS A 135 -9.07 2.12 -14.27
CA LYS A 135 -10.04 3.18 -14.56
C LYS A 135 -11.04 2.69 -15.62
N LYS A 136 -12.33 2.73 -15.30
CA LYS A 136 -13.44 2.37 -16.20
C LYS A 136 -14.58 3.35 -16.01
N ASN A 137 -15.11 3.92 -17.09
CA ASN A 137 -16.19 4.91 -17.04
C ASN A 137 -15.89 6.05 -16.05
N ASP A 138 -14.67 6.60 -16.11
CA ASP A 138 -14.16 7.69 -15.27
C ASP A 138 -14.09 7.42 -13.75
N ILE A 139 -14.31 6.17 -13.31
CA ILE A 139 -14.07 5.76 -11.93
C ILE A 139 -12.91 4.76 -11.83
N TYR A 140 -12.21 4.78 -10.70
CA TYR A 140 -11.27 3.72 -10.33
C TYR A 140 -12.05 2.51 -9.81
N SER A 141 -12.32 1.53 -10.69
CA SER A 141 -13.20 0.39 -10.40
C SER A 141 -12.50 -0.65 -9.52
N PHE A 142 -13.06 -0.98 -8.36
CA PHE A 142 -12.52 -2.05 -7.52
C PHE A 142 -12.71 -3.42 -8.19
N GLU A 143 -13.87 -3.70 -8.77
CA GLU A 143 -14.16 -4.98 -9.41
C GLU A 143 -13.25 -5.27 -10.61
N GLU A 144 -12.94 -4.27 -11.45
CA GLU A 144 -11.97 -4.46 -12.54
C GLU A 144 -10.53 -4.56 -12.01
N SER A 145 -10.19 -3.77 -11.00
CA SER A 145 -8.89 -3.84 -10.32
C SER A 145 -8.63 -5.22 -9.73
N LYS A 146 -9.63 -5.78 -9.03
CA LYS A 146 -9.61 -7.14 -8.48
C LYS A 146 -9.31 -8.17 -9.55
N LYS A 147 -10.00 -8.11 -10.71
CA LYS A 147 -9.71 -9.03 -11.82
C LYS A 147 -8.28 -8.90 -12.34
N SER A 148 -7.76 -7.68 -12.40
CA SER A 148 -6.38 -7.41 -12.85
C SER A 148 -5.36 -8.09 -11.92
N ILE A 149 -5.41 -7.82 -10.63
CA ILE A 149 -4.43 -8.39 -9.69
C ILE A 149 -4.57 -9.91 -9.50
N LEU A 150 -5.77 -10.46 -9.66
CA LEU A 150 -5.97 -11.92 -9.66
C LEU A 150 -5.28 -12.58 -10.87
N LYS A 151 -5.21 -11.91 -12.03
CA LYS A 151 -4.46 -12.40 -13.20
C LYS A 151 -2.95 -12.35 -12.97
N GLU A 152 -2.47 -11.38 -12.20
CA GLU A 152 -1.08 -11.30 -11.74
C GLU A 152 -0.74 -12.38 -10.68
N GLY A 153 -1.70 -13.21 -10.28
CA GLY A 153 -1.50 -14.34 -9.38
C GLY A 153 -1.65 -14.00 -7.89
N PHE A 154 -2.05 -12.77 -7.55
CA PHE A 154 -2.39 -12.43 -6.18
C PHE A 154 -3.61 -13.24 -5.71
N LYS A 155 -3.67 -13.50 -4.41
CA LYS A 155 -4.79 -14.21 -3.77
C LYS A 155 -5.46 -13.32 -2.76
N GLU A 156 -6.78 -13.34 -2.73
CA GLU A 156 -7.57 -12.62 -1.74
C GLU A 156 -7.28 -13.18 -0.33
N VAL A 157 -7.02 -12.27 0.60
CA VAL A 157 -6.82 -12.59 2.02
C VAL A 157 -8.19 -12.53 2.70
N LYS A 158 -8.57 -13.61 3.36
CA LYS A 158 -9.86 -13.75 4.07
C LYS A 158 -9.76 -13.31 5.52
#